data_AF-A0A136HLE8-F1
#
_entry.id   AF-A0A136HLE8-F1
#
_cell.length_a   1.000
_cell.length_b   1.000
_cell.length_c   1.000
_cell.angle_alpha   90.00
_cell.angle_beta   90.00
_cell.angle_gamma   90.00
#
_symmetry.space_group_name_H-M   'P 1'
#
loop_
_entity.id
_entity.type
_entity.pdbx_description
1 polymer ?
#
loop_
_entity_poly.entity_id
_entity_poly.type
_entity_poly.pdbx_seq_one_letter_code
_entity_poly.pdbx_strand_id
1 'polypeptide(L)' 'MKMPFGKYQGRVLLDLPEEYLLWFAQKGFPHGELGSLMELMLDIRINGLESVLQPLRQTSRVPKLR' A
#
# COMPACT_ATOMS: atom_id res chain seq x y z
N MET A 1 -6.23 -2.20 -3.32
CA MET A 1 -6.95 -2.47 -2.06
C MET A 1 -6.97 -1.22 -1.19
N LYS A 2 -8.04 -1.01 -0.40
CA LYS A 2 -8.11 0.03 0.63
C LYS A 2 -7.87 -0.59 2.00
N MET A 3 -7.23 0.16 2.90
CA MET A 3 -7.00 -0.25 4.27
C MET A 3 -8.33 -0.39 5.01
N PRO A 4 -8.66 -1.57 5.57
CA PRO A 4 -9.97 -1.79 6.17
C PRO A 4 -10.16 -1.21 7.58
N PHE A 5 -9.08 -0.85 8.28
CA PHE A 5 -9.13 -0.38 9.67
C PHE A 5 -7.95 0.54 10.05
N GLY A 6 -7.97 1.04 11.28
CA GLY A 6 -6.88 1.82 11.87
C GLY A 6 -6.84 3.27 11.38
N LYS A 7 -5.75 3.97 11.69
CA LYS A 7 -5.57 5.41 11.45
C LYS A 7 -5.76 5.81 9.98
N TYR A 8 -5.41 4.91 9.05
CA TYR A 8 -5.46 5.15 7.61
C TYR A 8 -6.59 4.39 6.90
N GLN A 9 -7.64 4.02 7.63
CA GLN A 9 -8.82 3.35 7.07
C GLN A 9 -9.35 4.10 5.83
N GLY A 10 -9.70 3.33 4.79
CA GLY A 10 -10.24 3.86 3.53
C GLY A 10 -9.20 4.38 2.54
N ARG A 11 -7.93 4.55 2.95
CA ARG A 11 -6.83 4.89 2.03
C ARG A 11 -6.37 3.67 1.25
N VAL A 12 -5.90 3.86 0.03
CA VAL A 12 -5.25 2.79 -0.72
C VAL A 12 -3.91 2.42 -0.07
N LEU A 13 -3.54 1.15 -0.10
CA LEU A 13 -2.29 0.68 0.52
C LEU A 13 -1.06 1.42 0.02
N LEU A 14 -1.07 1.80 -1.26
CA LEU A 14 -0.03 2.56 -1.92
C LEU A 14 0.22 3.96 -1.31
N ASP A 15 -0.78 4.52 -0.63
CA ASP A 15 -0.70 5.83 0.01
C ASP A 15 -0.50 5.73 1.54
N LEU A 16 -0.22 4.53 2.07
CA LEU A 16 0.14 4.36 3.47
C LEU A 16 1.56 4.90 3.73
N PRO A 17 1.80 5.65 4.81
CA PRO A 17 3.13 6.10 5.18
C PRO A 17 4.06 4.94 5.54
N GLU A 18 5.35 5.10 5.29
CA GLU A 18 6.36 4.09 5.59
C GLU A 18 6.43 3.79 7.09
N GLU A 19 6.33 4.82 7.94
CA GLU A 19 6.37 4.66 9.39
C GLU A 19 5.20 3.81 9.92
N TYR A 20 4.06 3.86 9.22
CA TYR A 20 2.91 3.04 9.56
C TYR A 20 3.16 1.57 9.22
N LEU A 21 3.80 1.29 8.09
CA LEU A 21 4.18 -0.06 7.69
C LEU A 21 5.29 -0.62 8.58
N LEU A 22 6.29 0.20 8.95
CA LEU A 22 7.33 -0.15 9.91
C LEU A 22 6.76 -0.47 11.30
N TRP A 23 5.74 0.26 11.75
CA TRP A 23 5.04 -0.08 12.99
C TRP A 23 4.41 -1.48 12.94
N PHE A 24 3.80 -1.86 11.80
CA PHE A 24 3.30 -3.22 11.60
C PHE A 24 4.43 -4.26 11.50
N ALA A 25 5.57 -3.94 10.89
CA ALA A 25 6.72 -4.85 10.86
C ALA A 25 7.22 -5.21 12.27
N GLN A 26 7.09 -4.30 13.25
CA GLN A 26 7.42 -4.56 14.65
C GLN A 26 6.33 -5.33 15.41
N LYS A 27 5.06 -5.18 15.03
CA LYS A 27 3.91 -5.79 15.72
C LYS A 27 3.40 -7.08 15.09
N GLY A 28 3.79 -7.34 13.85
CA GLY A 28 3.23 -8.37 12.98
C GLY A 28 2.18 -7.78 12.04
N PHE A 29 2.26 -8.18 10.76
CA PHE A 29 1.26 -7.84 9.76
C PHE A 29 -0.03 -8.66 9.95
N PRO A 30 -1.21 -8.14 9.50
CA PRO A 30 -2.44 -8.91 9.49
C PRO A 30 -2.31 -10.20 8.68
N HIS A 31 -3.03 -11.27 9.03
CA HIS A 31 -3.00 -12.48 8.22
C HIS A 31 -3.69 -12.30 6.86
N GLY A 32 -3.28 -13.12 5.88
CA GLY A 32 -3.86 -13.16 4.55
C GLY A 32 -3.31 -12.08 3.62
N GLU A 33 -4.04 -11.86 2.52
CA GLU A 33 -3.60 -10.99 1.41
C GLU A 33 -3.26 -9.57 1.86
N LEU A 34 -4.03 -9.01 2.82
CA LEU A 34 -3.78 -7.66 3.33
C LEU A 34 -2.38 -7.52 3.91
N GLY A 35 -1.96 -8.45 4.77
CA GLY A 35 -0.63 -8.39 5.38
C GLY A 35 0.48 -8.58 4.38
N SER A 36 0.35 -9.57 3.48
CA SER A 36 1.34 -9.79 2.42
C SER A 36 1.49 -8.56 1.52
N LEU A 37 0.39 -7.87 1.20
CA LEU A 37 0.45 -6.62 0.45
C LEU A 37 1.09 -5.49 1.26
N MET A 38 0.82 -5.38 2.56
CA MET A 38 1.45 -4.37 3.43
C MET A 38 2.95 -4.61 3.59
N GLU A 39 3.37 -5.86 3.74
CA GLU A 39 4.77 -6.27 3.78
C GLU A 39 5.47 -5.94 2.46
N LEU A 40 4.86 -6.30 1.33
CA LEU A 40 5.38 -5.93 0.01
C LEU A 40 5.48 -4.41 -0.19
N MET A 41 4.50 -3.64 0.30
CA MET A 41 4.56 -2.18 0.25
C MET A 41 5.72 -1.63 1.08
N LEU A 42 6.05 -2.25 2.22
CA LEU A 42 7.20 -1.87 3.02
C LEU A 42 8.50 -2.19 2.29
N ASP A 43 8.63 -3.41 1.77
CA ASP A 43 9.82 -3.85 1.03
C ASP A 43 10.12 -2.94 -0.17
N ILE A 44 9.09 -2.53 -0.90
CA ILE A 44 9.26 -1.61 -2.02
C ILE A 44 9.81 -0.25 -1.55
N ARG A 45 9.33 0.27 -0.41
CA ARG A 45 9.77 1.58 0.13
C ARG A 45 11.19 1.55 0.66
N ILE A 46 11.53 0.55 1.48
CA ILE A 46 12.88 0.44 2.06
C ILE A 46 13.96 0.26 0.99
N ASN A 47 13.60 -0.31 -0.18
CA ASN A 47 14.50 -0.48 -1.32
C ASN A 47 14.44 0.67 -2.33
N GLY A 48 13.61 1.70 -2.11
CA GLY A 48 13.48 2.83 -3.03
C GLY A 48 12.88 2.47 -4.41
N LEU A 49 12.05 1.43 -4.45
CA LEU A 49 11.47 0.85 -5.67
C LEU A 49 10.07 1.42 -5.98
N GLU A 50 9.64 2.53 -5.41
CA GLU A 50 8.27 3.06 -5.54
C GLU A 50 7.88 3.39 -6.99
N SER A 51 8.88 3.63 -7.85
CA SER A 51 8.67 3.83 -9.28
C SER A 51 7.95 2.66 -9.95
N VAL A 52 8.14 1.41 -9.48
CA VAL A 52 7.48 0.22 -10.02
C VAL A 52 5.97 0.23 -9.80
N LEU A 53 5.49 1.04 -8.85
CA LEU A 53 4.07 1.16 -8.52
C LEU A 53 3.37 2.27 -9.33
N GLN A 54 4.11 3.11 -10.05
CA GLN A 54 3.53 4.20 -10.85
C GLN A 54 2.53 3.73 -11.92
N PRO A 55 2.77 2.64 -12.68
CA PRO A 55 1.82 2.17 -13.68
C PRO A 55 0.46 1.76 -13.08
N LEU A 56 0.47 1.24 -11.84
CA LEU A 56 -0.74 0.82 -11.13
C LEU A 56 -1.63 2.01 -10.73
N ARG A 57 -1.05 3.20 -10.57
CA ARG A 57 -1.82 4.44 -10.35
C ARG A 57 -2.58 4.89 -11.61
N GLN A 58 -2.04 4.58 -12.80
CA GLN A 58 -2.59 5.02 -14.08
C GLN A 58 -3.73 4.12 -14.57
N THR A 59 -3.61 2.80 -14.39
CA THR A 59 -4.65 1.84 -14.81
C THR A 59 -6.01 2.03 -14.08
N SER A 60 -6.00 2.66 -12.91
CA SER A 60 -7.23 2.97 -12.14
C SER A 60 -7.99 4.19 -12.66
N ARG A 61 -7.41 4.99 -13.57
CA ARG A 61 -8.09 6.12 -14.23
C ARG A 61 -8.62 5.65 -15.57
N VAL A 62 -9.82 5.06 -15.59
CA VAL A 62 -10.57 4.92 -16.86
C VAL A 62 -10.72 6.33 -17.43
N PRO A 63 -10.29 6.62 -18.67
CA PRO A 63 -10.55 7.90 -19.28
C PRO A 63 -12.07 8.09 -19.30
N LYS A 64 -12.58 9.19 -18.74
CA LYS A 64 -13.95 9.62 -19.06
C LYS A 64 -13.95 9.87 -20.57
N LEU A 65 -14.53 8.93 -21.32
CA LEU A 65 -14.86 9.13 -22.72
C LEU A 65 -15.68 10.42 -22.79
N ARG A 66 -15.13 11.44 -23.46
CA ARG A 66 -15.87 12.63 -23.85
C ARG A 66 -16.60 12.34 -25.15
#